data_AF-A0A2N0KG35-F1
#
_entry.id   AF-A0A2N0KG35-F1
#
_cell.length_a   1.000
_cell.length_b   1.000
_cell.length_c   1.000
_cell.angle_alpha   90.00
_cell.angle_beta   90.00
_cell.angle_gamma   90.00
#
_symmetry.space_group_name_H-M   'P 1'
#
loop_
_entity.id
_entity.type
_entity.pdbx_description
1 polymer ?
#
loop_
_entity_poly.entity_id
_entity_poly.type
_entity_poly.pdbx_seq_one_letter_code
_entity_poly.pdbx_strand_id
1 'polypeptide(L)' 'MMNSPAFALVGIGTTLAVLIVGSTLFGHWLDQRFGTDPLWTLVFLLLGLMAGFFEAYRRLRDVIRQSDGS' A
#
# COMPACT_ATOMS: atom_id res chain seq x y z
N MET A 1 -6.13 -24.92 -7.17
CA MET A 1 -6.80 -23.76 -7.79
C MET A 1 -7.60 -23.06 -6.70
N MET A 2 -7.04 -22.07 -6.00
CA MET A 2 -7.73 -21.40 -4.90
C MET A 2 -7.84 -19.91 -5.23
N ASN A 3 -8.80 -19.58 -6.11
CA ASN A 3 -9.08 -18.22 -6.56
C ASN A 3 -10.35 -17.69 -5.88
N SER A 4 -10.44 -17.84 -4.55
CA SER A 4 -11.57 -17.30 -3.80
C SER A 4 -11.45 -15.77 -3.73
N PRO A 5 -12.53 -15.02 -4.04
CA PRO A 5 -12.51 -13.54 -4.04
C PRO A 5 -12.09 -12.95 -2.69
N ALA A 6 -12.33 -13.67 -1.58
CA ALA A 6 -11.84 -13.29 -0.25
C ALA A 6 -10.31 -13.21 -0.18
N PHE A 7 -9.58 -14.13 -0.81
CA PHE A 7 -8.12 -14.14 -0.78
C PHE A 7 -7.52 -12.98 -1.60
N ALA A 8 -8.20 -12.57 -2.68
CA ALA A 8 -7.83 -11.39 -3.45
C ALA A 8 -7.98 -10.10 -2.62
N LEU A 9 -9.07 -9.94 -1.88
CA LEU A 9 -9.25 -8.80 -0.96
C LEU A 9 -8.20 -8.79 0.15
N VAL A 10 -7.92 -9.93 0.77
CA VAL A 10 -6.87 -10.06 1.79
C VAL A 10 -5.50 -9.71 1.20
N GLY A 11 -5.21 -10.14 -0.03
CA GLY A 11 -3.97 -9.80 -0.72
C GLY A 11 -3.82 -8.30 -0.99
N ILE A 12 -4.91 -7.61 -1.36
CA ILE A 12 -4.91 -6.14 -1.53
C ILE A 12 -4.66 -5.45 -0.19
N GLY A 13 -5.42 -5.81 0.86
CA GLY A 13 -5.27 -5.22 2.18
C GLY A 13 -3.90 -5.46 2.79
N THR A 14 -3.32 -6.65 2.60
CA THR A 14 -1.97 -6.98 3.07
C THR A 14 -0.91 -6.14 2.35
N THR A 15 -1.01 -5.99 1.03
CA THR A 15 -0.09 -5.12 0.28
C THR A 15 -0.17 -3.67 0.74
N LEU A 16 -1.37 -3.14 0.97
CA LEU A 16 -1.56 -1.80 1.55
C LEU A 16 -0.88 -1.66 2.92
N ALA A 17 -1.14 -2.61 3.82
CA ALA A 17 -0.57 -2.59 5.16
C ALA A 17 0.97 -2.63 5.13
N VAL A 18 1.54 -3.51 4.30
CA VAL A 18 3.00 -3.63 4.14
C VAL A 18 3.60 -2.33 3.58
N LEU A 19 2.96 -1.70 2.60
CA LEU A 19 3.44 -0.44 2.04
C LEU A 19 3.43 0.70 3.07
N ILE A 20 2.32 0.87 3.80
CA ILE A 20 2.18 1.93 4.80
C ILE A 20 3.13 1.69 5.97
N VAL A 21 3.13 0.49 6.55
CA VAL A 21 3.97 0.17 7.71
C VAL A 21 5.45 0.19 7.31
N GLY A 22 5.80 -0.40 6.18
CA GLY A 22 7.17 -0.43 5.67
C GLY A 22 7.71 0.96 5.37
N SER A 23 6.94 1.82 4.69
CA SER A 23 7.38 3.18 4.41
C SER A 23 7.47 4.02 5.68
N THR A 24 6.51 3.90 6.60
CA THR A 24 6.51 4.65 7.87
C THR A 24 7.69 4.27 8.74
N LEU A 25 7.99 2.97 8.90
CA LEU A 25 9.19 2.53 9.64
C LEU A 25 10.48 3.04 9.00
N PHE A 26 10.54 3.04 7.67
CA PHE A 26 11.70 3.56 6.95
C PHE A 26 11.86 5.07 7.15
N GLY A 27 10.77 5.83 7.08
CA GLY A 27 10.77 7.27 7.35
C GLY A 27 11.18 7.59 8.79
N HIS A 28 10.71 6.80 9.75
CA HIS A 28 11.08 6.96 11.16
C HIS A 28 12.55 6.65 11.41
N TRP A 29 13.10 5.60 10.79
CA TRP A 29 14.54 5.31 10.87
C TRP A 29 15.38 6.45 10.27
N LEU A 30 14.87 7.09 9.21
CA LEU A 30 15.50 8.24 8.59
C LEU A 30 15.43 9.48 9.49
N ASP A 31 14.28 9.76 10.10
CA ASP A 31 14.11 10.86 11.05
C ASP A 31 15.09 10.75 12.23
N GLN A 32 15.24 9.55 12.80
CA GLN A 32 16.22 9.30 13.86
C GLN A 32 17.67 9.53 13.43
N ARG A 33 17.98 9.28 12.15
CA ARG A 33 19.34 9.45 11.62
C ARG A 33 19.67 10.91 11.31
N PHE A 34 18.69 11.68 10.85
CA PHE A 34 18.84 13.10 10.48
C PHE A 34 18.39 14.07 11.58
N GLY A 35 17.84 13.58 12.70
CA GLY A 35 17.32 14.41 13.79
C GLY A 35 16.13 15.28 13.38
N THR A 36 15.35 14.85 12.37
CA THR A 36 14.28 15.64 11.74
C THR A 36 12.87 15.22 12.18
N ASP A 37 12.75 14.58 13.34
CA ASP A 37 11.48 14.02 13.86
C ASP A 37 10.31 15.05 13.86
N PRO A 38 9.19 14.82 13.11
CA PRO A 38 8.82 13.64 12.31
C PRO A 38 8.61 13.94 10.80
N LEU A 39 9.52 14.67 10.15
CA LEU A 39 9.34 15.11 8.75
C LEU A 39 9.42 13.96 7.74
N TRP A 40 10.45 13.11 7.82
CA TRP A 40 10.62 11.99 6.89
C TRP A 40 9.55 10.92 7.10
N THR A 41 9.14 10.68 8.35
CA THR A 41 8.01 9.81 8.66
C THR A 41 6.75 10.30 7.95
N LEU A 42 6.44 11.59 8.00
CA LEU A 42 5.28 12.17 7.29
C LEU A 42 5.38 12.04 5.77
N VAL A 43 6.56 12.31 5.19
CA VAL A 43 6.79 12.18 3.75
C VAL A 43 6.62 10.73 3.29
N PHE A 44 7.27 9.78 3.97
CA PHE A 44 7.18 8.37 3.61
C PHE A 44 5.83 7.74 3.93
N LEU A 45 5.13 8.21 4.98
CA LEU A 45 3.75 7.83 5.24
C LEU A 45 2.86 8.26 4.06
N LEU A 46 2.97 9.52 3.61
CA LEU A 46 2.17 10.02 2.51
C LEU A 46 2.49 9.29 1.20
N LEU A 47 3.76 9.03 0.93
CA LEU A 47 4.20 8.24 -0.22
C LEU A 47 3.66 6.81 -0.18
N GLY A 48 3.77 6.14 0.98
CA GLY A 48 3.25 4.77 1.16
C GLY A 48 1.73 4.71 1.05
N LEU A 49 1.03 5.72 1.55
CA LEU A 49 -0.42 5.85 1.42
C LEU A 49 -0.83 6.03 -0.04
N MET A 50 -0.17 6.94 -0.78
CA MET A 50 -0.44 7.18 -2.20
C MET A 50 -0.13 5.94 -3.06
N ALA A 51 1.03 5.30 -2.83
CA ALA A 51 1.42 4.08 -3.53
C ALA A 51 0.45 2.93 -3.26
N GLY A 52 0.06 2.75 -1.99
CA GLY A 52 -0.94 1.78 -1.60
C GLY A 52 -2.27 2.04 -2.29
N PHE A 53 -2.82 3.25 -2.17
CA PHE A 53 -4.08 3.61 -2.82
C PHE A 53 -4.05 3.37 -4.33
N PHE A 54 -2.95 3.74 -4.99
CA PHE A 54 -2.79 3.53 -6.42
C PHE A 54 -2.81 2.03 -6.77
N GLU A 55 -2.11 1.20 -5.99
CA GLU A 55 -2.08 -0.24 -6.23
C GLU A 55 -3.43 -0.91 -5.97
N ALA A 56 -4.11 -0.53 -4.88
CA ALA A 56 -5.46 -1.01 -4.59
C ALA A 56 -6.45 -0.61 -5.70
N TYR A 57 -6.38 0.64 -6.17
CA TYR A 57 -7.22 1.13 -7.27
C TYR A 57 -6.93 0.41 -8.59
N ARG A 58 -5.66 0.13 -8.89
CA ARG A 58 -5.26 -0.65 -10.07
C ARG A 58 -5.84 -2.06 -10.00
N ARG A 59 -5.62 -2.77 -8.89
CA ARG A 59 -6.12 -4.14 -8.70
C ARG A 59 -7.66 -4.20 -8.73
N LEU A 60 -8.34 -3.22 -8.14
CA LEU A 60 -9.80 -3.13 -8.20
C LEU A 60 -10.29 -2.92 -9.64
N ARG A 61 -9.65 -2.03 -10.40
CA ARG A 61 -9.99 -1.79 -11.80
C ARG A 61 -9.75 -3.02 -12.66
N ASP A 62 -8.68 -3.77 -12.41
CA ASP A 62 -8.39 -5.01 -13.12
C ASP A 62 -9.46 -6.08 -12.85
N VAL A 63 -9.96 -6.17 -11.61
CA VAL A 63 -11.09 -7.05 -11.25
C VAL A 63 -12.38 -6.61 -11.96
N ILE A 64 -12.70 -5.31 -11.98
CA ILE A 64 -13.91 -4.79 -12.64
C ILE A 64 -13.85 -5.00 -14.17
N ARG A 65 -12.68 -4.79 -14.79
CA ARG A 65 -12.50 -5.02 -16.23
C ARG A 65 -12.64 -6.48 -16.63
N GLN A 66 -12.26 -7.41 -15.75
CA GLN A 66 -12.47 -8.84 -15.99
C GLN A 66 -13.95 -9.22 -16.05
N SER A 67 -14.83 -8.50 -15.34
CA SER A 67 -16.27 -8.74 -15.35
C SER A 67 -17.02 -8.18 -16.57
N ASP A 68 -16.47 -7.16 -17.26
CA ASP A 68 -17.09 -6.57 -18.46
C ASP A 68 -16.69 -7.27 -19.78
N GLY A 69 -15.72 -8.20 -19.73
CA GLY A 69 -15.14 -8.86 -20.91
C GLY A 69 -15.70 -10.24 -21.25
N SER A 70 -16.80 -10.68 -20.62
CA SER A 70 -17.46 -11.98 -20.82
C SER A 70 -18.90 -11.80 -21.27
#